data_AF-A0A831K3U0-F1
#
_entry.id   AF-A0A831K3U0-F1
#
_cell.length_a   1.000
_cell.length_b   1.000
_cell.length_c   1.000
_cell.angle_alpha   90.00
_cell.angle_beta   90.00
_cell.angle_gamma   90.00
#
_symmetry.space_group_name_H-M   'P 1'
#
loop_
_entity.id
_entity.type
_entity.pdbx_description
1 polymer ?
#
loop_
_entity_poly.entity_id
_entity_poly.type
_entity_poly.pdbx_seq_one_letter_code
_entity_poly.pdbx_strand_id
1 'polypeptide(L)'
;MTLKEAEEIGLSKYCKVIGSGTDGSSIFWNEVSSELKEEYMSSDIVISKGMANFEYLSEADIPSKPVVYMLKAKCRNIAKELGVNVGDYVIKLSKTGYLA
;
A
#
# COMPACT_ATOMS: atom_id res chain seq x y z
N MET A 1 -6.64 -0.13 9.19
CA MET A 1 -6.98 -1.42 9.81
C MET A 1 -5.89 -1.73 10.81
N THR A 2 -6.25 -1.96 12.06
CA THR A 2 -5.33 -2.36 13.13
C THR A 2 -5.22 -3.89 13.20
N LEU A 3 -4.22 -4.41 13.94
CA LEU A 3 -4.09 -5.85 14.19
C LEU A 3 -5.31 -6.44 14.89
N LYS A 4 -5.93 -5.67 15.81
CA LYS A 4 -7.15 -6.09 16.50
C LYS A 4 -8.30 -6.27 15.53
N GLU A 5 -8.54 -5.31 14.64
CA GLU A 5 -9.60 -5.40 13.62
C GLU A 5 -9.35 -6.56 12.66
N ALA A 6 -8.10 -6.82 12.28
CA ALA A 6 -7.73 -7.95 11.42
C ALA A 6 -8.03 -9.31 12.07
N GLU A 7 -7.80 -9.44 13.38
CA GLU A 7 -8.11 -10.63 14.15
C GLU A 7 -9.63 -10.82 14.32
N GLU A 8 -10.37 -9.74 14.61
CA GLU A 8 -11.83 -9.76 14.75
C GLU A 8 -12.55 -10.26 13.49
N ILE A 9 -12.04 -9.93 12.30
CA ILE A 9 -12.58 -10.43 11.02
C ILE A 9 -12.00 -11.79 10.61
N GLY A 10 -11.09 -12.37 11.40
CA GLY A 10 -10.46 -13.66 11.16
C GLY A 10 -9.50 -13.68 9.97
N LEU A 11 -8.82 -12.57 9.67
CA LEU A 11 -7.88 -12.47 8.56
C LEU A 11 -6.68 -13.41 8.73
N SER A 12 -6.25 -13.62 9.98
CA SER A 12 -5.16 -14.52 10.39
C SER A 12 -5.37 -15.99 9.97
N LYS A 13 -6.60 -16.38 9.58
CA LYS A 13 -6.92 -17.71 9.05
C LYS A 13 -6.49 -17.90 7.60
N TYR A 14 -6.28 -16.81 6.85
CA TYR A 14 -6.02 -16.84 5.42
C TYR A 14 -4.60 -16.39 5.06
N CYS A 15 -3.97 -15.57 5.90
CA CYS A 15 -2.62 -15.09 5.68
C CYS A 15 -1.92 -14.72 7.00
N LYS A 16 -0.59 -14.60 6.94
CA LYS A 16 0.21 -13.98 7.99
C LYS A 16 -0.19 -12.50 8.09
N VAL A 17 -0.55 -12.06 9.30
CA VAL A 17 -0.90 -10.66 9.57
C VAL A 17 0.26 -10.01 10.31
N ILE A 18 0.84 -8.97 9.73
CA ILE A 18 1.97 -8.22 10.28
C ILE A 18 1.53 -6.79 10.57
N GLY A 19 1.92 -6.27 11.73
CA GLY A 19 1.69 -4.88 12.09
C GLY A 19 2.76 -3.98 11.49
N SER A 20 2.37 -2.79 11.02
CA SER A 20 3.32 -1.76 10.59
C SER A 20 4.25 -1.30 11.73
N GLY A 21 3.85 -1.48 12.98
CA GLY A 21 4.59 -0.98 14.15
C GLY A 21 4.42 0.52 14.39
N THR A 22 3.54 1.18 13.62
CA THR A 22 3.28 2.62 13.66
C THR A 22 1.78 2.89 13.58
N ASP A 23 1.37 4.11 13.96
CA ASP A 23 0.02 4.63 13.76
C ASP A 23 -0.13 5.39 12.42
N GLY A 24 0.85 5.25 11.53
CA GLY A 24 0.88 5.89 10.22
C GLY A 24 -0.22 5.39 9.27
N SER A 25 -0.66 6.27 8.36
CA SER A 25 -1.66 5.94 7.32
C SER A 25 -1.08 5.15 6.15
N SER A 26 0.25 5.02 6.08
CA SER A 26 0.98 4.25 5.09
C SER A 26 2.21 3.56 5.71
N ILE A 27 3.00 2.90 4.88
CA ILE A 27 4.21 2.17 5.25
C ILE A 27 5.45 3.09 5.22
N PHE A 28 5.42 4.17 6.01
CA PHE A 28 6.54 5.10 6.14
C PHE A 28 7.83 4.34 6.46
N TRP A 29 8.69 4.19 5.46
CA TRP A 29 9.71 3.14 5.43
C TRP A 29 10.68 3.25 6.60
N ASN A 30 10.99 4.45 7.06
CA ASN A 30 11.93 4.64 8.17
C ASN A 30 11.31 4.36 9.54
N GLU A 31 9.99 4.23 9.62
CA GLU A 31 9.25 4.07 10.88
C GLU A 31 8.68 2.66 11.04
N VAL A 32 8.40 1.96 9.94
CA VAL A 32 7.80 0.62 10.01
C VAL A 32 8.71 -0.42 10.64
N SER A 33 8.08 -1.44 11.22
CA SER A 33 8.72 -2.57 11.88
C SER A 33 9.71 -3.30 10.96
N SER A 34 10.79 -3.83 11.54
CA SER A 34 11.75 -4.65 10.80
C SER A 34 11.10 -5.87 10.17
N GLU A 35 10.13 -6.49 10.85
CA GLU A 35 9.37 -7.62 10.32
C GLU A 35 8.63 -7.26 9.02
N LEU A 36 7.98 -6.08 8.96
CA LEU A 36 7.31 -5.64 7.74
C LEU A 36 8.31 -5.35 6.61
N LYS A 37 9.48 -4.78 6.92
CA LYS A 37 10.54 -4.57 5.93
C LYS A 37 11.03 -5.87 5.34
N GLU A 38 11.29 -6.87 6.19
CA GLU A 38 11.74 -8.20 5.77
C GLU A 38 10.71 -8.86 4.85
N GLU A 39 9.43 -8.84 5.22
CA GLU A 39 8.35 -9.40 4.39
C GLU A 39 8.16 -8.64 3.08
N TYR A 40 8.26 -7.30 3.10
CA TYR A 40 8.22 -6.50 1.89
C TYR A 40 9.37 -6.87 0.94
N MET A 41 10.59 -7.02 1.47
CA MET A 41 11.77 -7.37 0.70
C MET A 41 11.75 -8.79 0.14
N SER A 42 11.13 -9.75 0.84
CA SER A 42 10.98 -11.13 0.37
C SER A 42 9.86 -11.28 -0.66
N SER A 43 8.89 -10.36 -0.70
CA SER A 43 7.75 -10.46 -1.61
C SER A 43 8.11 -10.33 -3.10
N ASP A 44 7.43 -11.08 -3.96
CA ASP A 44 7.54 -10.94 -5.43
C ASP A 44 6.72 -9.76 -5.97
N ILE A 45 5.60 -9.46 -5.31
CA ILE A 45 4.63 -8.43 -5.70
C ILE A 45 3.91 -7.86 -4.47
N VAL A 46 3.63 -6.57 -4.49
CA VAL A 46 2.91 -5.86 -3.43
C VAL A 46 1.53 -5.44 -3.94
N ILE A 47 0.48 -5.75 -3.20
CA ILE A 47 -0.86 -5.22 -3.47
C ILE A 47 -1.13 -4.07 -2.49
N SER A 48 -0.99 -2.84 -2.98
CA SER A 48 -1.18 -1.62 -2.19
C SER A 48 -2.63 -1.16 -2.26
N LYS A 49 -3.29 -1.07 -1.10
CA LYS A 49 -4.71 -0.68 -0.99
C LYS A 49 -4.86 0.75 -0.46
N GLY A 50 -5.72 1.54 -1.12
CA GLY A 50 -6.13 2.87 -0.68
C GLY A 50 -5.21 4.02 -1.14
N MET A 51 -5.71 5.25 -1.01
CA MET A 51 -5.01 6.45 -1.53
C MET A 51 -3.76 6.80 -0.73
N ALA A 52 -3.78 6.72 0.60
CA ALA A 52 -2.60 7.05 1.42
C ALA A 52 -1.38 6.18 1.08
N ASN A 53 -1.60 4.88 0.83
CA ASN A 53 -0.53 4.00 0.37
C ASN A 53 -0.08 4.31 -1.05
N PHE A 54 -0.99 4.69 -1.95
CA PHE A 54 -0.62 5.11 -3.29
C PHE A 54 0.23 6.39 -3.26
N GLU A 55 -0.22 7.41 -2.54
CA GLU A 55 0.48 8.70 -2.37
C GLU A 55 1.90 8.51 -1.86
N TYR A 56 2.10 7.70 -0.81
CA TYR A 56 3.44 7.46 -0.30
C TYR A 56 4.27 6.57 -1.24
N LEU A 57 3.75 5.39 -1.61
CA LEU A 57 4.56 4.40 -2.32
C LEU A 57 4.93 4.82 -3.74
N SER A 58 4.10 5.62 -4.40
CA SER A 58 4.37 6.05 -5.78
C SER A 58 5.54 7.04 -5.90
N GLU A 59 5.95 7.67 -4.79
CA GLU A 59 6.99 8.70 -4.75
C GLU A 59 8.15 8.38 -3.79
N ALA A 60 7.92 7.60 -2.73
CA ALA A 60 8.89 7.41 -1.65
C ALA A 60 10.08 6.54 -2.05
N ASP A 61 11.30 7.00 -1.76
CA ASP A 61 12.55 6.27 -1.98
C ASP A 61 12.68 5.04 -1.07
N ILE A 62 12.10 3.93 -1.52
CA ILE A 62 12.11 2.60 -0.89
C ILE A 62 12.55 1.54 -1.91
N PRO A 63 12.92 0.32 -1.45
CA PRO A 63 13.30 -0.75 -2.35
C PRO A 63 12.24 -1.03 -3.42
N SER A 64 12.67 -0.99 -4.68
CA SER A 64 11.79 -1.16 -5.84
C SER A 64 11.15 -2.54 -5.87
N LYS A 65 9.83 -2.58 -6.07
CA LYS A 65 9.03 -3.80 -6.21
C LYS A 65 7.93 -3.59 -7.25
N PRO A 66 7.45 -4.64 -7.91
CA PRO A 66 6.18 -4.59 -8.62
C PRO A 66 5.04 -4.30 -7.63
N VAL A 67 4.27 -3.23 -7.88
CA VAL A 67 3.15 -2.82 -7.02
C VAL A 67 1.85 -2.77 -7.83
N VAL A 68 0.82 -3.45 -7.33
CA VAL A 68 -0.56 -3.29 -7.80
C VAL A 68 -1.28 -2.33 -6.86
N TYR A 69 -1.54 -1.12 -7.34
CA TYR A 69 -2.35 -0.15 -6.63
C TYR A 69 -3.83 -0.44 -6.86
N MET A 70 -4.58 -0.60 -5.77
CA MET A 70 -6.03 -0.75 -5.81
C MET A 70 -6.68 0.30 -4.89
N LEU A 71 -7.37 1.25 -5.48
CA LEU A 71 -7.99 2.34 -4.74
C LEU A 71 -9.23 2.88 -5.45
N LYS A 72 -9.97 3.75 -4.75
CA LYS A 72 -10.95 4.66 -5.35
C LYS A 72 -10.34 6.06 -5.36
N ALA A 73 -10.30 6.73 -6.51
CA ALA A 73 -9.77 8.08 -6.63
C ALA A 73 -10.77 9.09 -6.03
N LYS A 74 -10.66 9.40 -4.73
CA LYS A 74 -11.66 10.25 -4.03
C LYS A 74 -11.36 11.75 -4.09
N CYS A 75 -10.18 12.16 -4.54
CA CYS A 75 -9.80 13.56 -4.67
C CYS A 75 -9.26 13.88 -6.07
N ARG A 76 -9.32 15.16 -6.45
CA ARG A 76 -8.93 15.63 -7.79
C ARG A 76 -7.46 15.41 -8.10
N ASN A 77 -6.58 15.56 -7.11
CA ASN A 77 -5.13 15.41 -7.30
C ASN A 77 -4.78 13.97 -7.69
N ILE A 78 -5.26 13.00 -6.91
CA ILE A 78 -5.04 11.57 -7.18
C ILE A 78 -5.72 11.13 -8.47
N ALA A 79 -6.92 11.62 -8.77
CA ALA A 79 -7.59 11.34 -10.03
C ALA A 79 -6.77 11.85 -11.23
N LYS A 80 -6.25 13.08 -11.15
CA LYS A 80 -5.40 13.69 -12.18
C LYS A 80 -4.10 12.89 -12.38
N GLU A 81 -3.43 12.54 -11.30
CA GLU A 81 -2.17 11.79 -11.33
C GLU A 81 -2.35 10.39 -11.93
N LEU A 82 -3.48 9.74 -11.63
CA LEU A 82 -3.85 8.45 -12.20
C LEU A 82 -4.42 8.52 -13.61
N GLY A 83 -4.76 9.72 -14.11
CA GLY A 83 -5.40 9.92 -15.41
C GLY A 83 -6.85 9.41 -15.47
N VAL A 84 -7.58 9.49 -14.36
CA VAL A 84 -8.96 8.99 -14.20
C VAL A 84 -9.89 10.07 -13.64
N ASN A 85 -11.19 9.77 -13.51
CA ASN A 85 -12.14 10.69 -12.90
C ASN A 85 -12.20 10.52 -11.38
N VAL A 86 -12.60 11.59 -10.68
CA VAL A 86 -12.93 11.49 -9.25
C VAL A 86 -14.11 10.55 -9.09
N GLY A 87 -13.93 9.52 -8.25
CA GLY A 87 -14.91 8.48 -7.98
C GLY A 87 -14.59 7.14 -8.64
N ASP A 88 -13.67 7.10 -9.61
CA ASP A 88 -13.32 5.87 -10.31
C ASP A 88 -12.59 4.89 -9.38
N TYR A 89 -12.89 3.59 -9.57
CA TYR A 89 -12.10 2.50 -8.98
C TYR A 89 -10.95 2.17 -9.92
N VAL A 90 -9.75 2.06 -9.37
CA VAL A 90 -8.51 1.89 -10.13
C VAL A 90 -7.81 0.61 -9.69
N ILE A 91 -7.33 -0.15 -10.66
CA ILE A 91 -6.33 -1.21 -10.49
C ILE A 91 -5.19 -0.88 -11.46
N LYS A 92 -4.01 -0.54 -10.94
CA LYS A 92 -2.84 -0.14 -11.74
C LYS A 92 -1.61 -0.92 -11.30
N LEU A 93 -0.96 -1.60 -12.24
CA LEU A 93 0.35 -2.22 -12.01
C LEU A 93 1.47 -1.22 -12.33
N SER A 94 2.32 -0.93 -11.36
CA SER A 94 3.64 -0.32 -11.56
C SER A 94 4.72 -1.41 -11.42
N LYS A 95 5.63 -1.48 -12.39
CA LYS A 95 6.71 -2.48 -12.39
C LYS A 95 7.82 -2.18 -11.39
N THR A 96 7.98 -0.91 -11.01
CA THR A 96 9.10 -0.43 -10.17
C THR A 96 8.62 0.13 -8.84
N GLY A 97 7.31 0.24 -8.63
CA GLY A 97 6.74 0.84 -7.43
C GLY A 97 6.68 2.36 -7.48
N TYR A 98 7.20 3.00 -8.53
CA TYR A 98 7.08 4.44 -8.75
C TYR A 98 6.21 4.71 -9.97
N LEU A 99 5.63 5.91 -10.03
CA LEU A 99 5.14 6.44 -11.29
C LEU A 99 6.31 7.16 -11.98
N ALA A 100 6.79 6.57 -13.07
CA ALA A 100 7.77 7.20 -13.94
C ALA A 100 7.16 8.40 -14.69
#